data_AF-A0A2D5W850-F1
#
_entry.id   AF-A0A2D5W850-F1
#
_cell.length_a   1.000
_cell.length_b   1.000
_cell.length_c   1.000
_cell.angle_alpha   90.00
_cell.angle_beta   90.00
_cell.angle_gamma   90.00
#
_symmetry.space_group_name_H-M   'P 1'
#
loop_
_entity.id
_entity.type
_entity.pdbx_description
1 polymer ?
#
loop_
_entity_poly.entity_id
_entity_poly.type
_entity_poly.pdbx_seq_one_letter_code
_entity_poly.pdbx_strand_id
1 'polypeptide(L)'
;MEARVLEAIFPGTTDVPGLCRERALPFLAMFHDQSPRTLRLALHASAIAFVMATPLTVGALRPALLLAPEVLARHTEACAGHRVYLLRQALLMLKTAGGFCWGADQAVRSSMSVAGYKPDPLKAGCAPATSEESGP
;
A
#
# COMPACT_ATOMS: atom_id res chain seq x y z
N MET A 1 -4.33 -6.32 8.11
CA MET A 1 -3.91 -5.09 8.82
C MET A 1 -3.34 -4.08 7.84
N GLU A 2 -2.30 -4.42 7.08
CA GLU A 2 -1.64 -3.54 6.10
C GLU A 2 -2.62 -2.82 5.16
N ALA A 3 -3.59 -3.54 4.56
CA ALA A 3 -4.59 -2.92 3.67
C ALA A 3 -5.34 -1.75 4.31
N ARG A 4 -5.69 -1.85 5.61
CA ARG A 4 -6.36 -0.77 6.35
C ARG A 4 -5.43 0.39 6.68
N VAL A 5 -4.15 0.10 6.91
CA VAL A 5 -3.13 1.14 7.11
C VAL A 5 -2.88 1.90 5.82
N LEU A 6 -2.86 1.21 4.67
CA LEU A 6 -2.70 1.87 3.37
C LEU A 6 -3.92 2.74 3.02
N GLU A 7 -5.13 2.24 3.25
CA GLU A 7 -6.37 3.02 3.11
C GLU A 7 -6.36 4.27 4.00
N ALA A 8 -5.88 4.15 5.24
CA ALA A 8 -5.71 5.27 6.17
C ALA A 8 -4.71 6.34 5.69
N ILE A 9 -3.64 5.94 5.00
CA ILE A 9 -2.57 6.83 4.52
C ILE A 9 -2.96 7.52 3.20
N PHE A 10 -3.85 6.91 2.41
CA PHE A 10 -4.32 7.41 1.12
C PHE A 10 -5.83 7.67 1.13
N PRO A 11 -6.30 8.69 1.87
CA PRO A 11 -7.71 9.07 1.85
C PRO A 11 -8.11 9.60 0.46
N GLY A 12 -9.37 9.39 0.08
CA GLY A 12 -9.92 9.99 -1.13
C GLY A 12 -10.21 11.47 -0.95
N THR A 13 -9.98 12.25 -2.00
CA THR A 13 -10.41 13.65 -2.09
C THR A 13 -11.47 13.79 -3.18
N THR A 14 -12.12 14.95 -3.26
CA THR A 14 -13.14 15.24 -4.28
C THR A 14 -12.59 15.08 -5.70
N ASP A 15 -11.31 15.38 -5.89
CA ASP A 15 -10.66 15.40 -7.21
C ASP A 15 -9.91 14.10 -7.54
N VAL A 16 -9.45 13.36 -6.53
CA VAL A 16 -8.62 12.17 -6.72
C VAL A 16 -9.12 11.00 -5.87
N PRO A 17 -9.41 9.84 -6.49
CA PRO A 17 -9.89 8.68 -5.74
C PRO A 17 -8.82 8.18 -4.78
N GLY A 18 -9.23 7.88 -3.55
CA GLY A 18 -8.36 7.31 -2.51
C GLY A 18 -8.12 5.82 -2.73
N LEU A 19 -7.30 5.23 -1.86
CA LEU A 19 -7.05 3.80 -1.90
C LEU A 19 -8.12 3.04 -1.12
N CYS A 20 -8.97 2.28 -1.82
CA CYS A 20 -9.95 1.40 -1.19
C CYS A 20 -9.32 0.05 -0.82
N ARG A 21 -9.80 -0.54 0.28
CA ARG A 21 -9.33 -1.84 0.78
C ARG A 21 -9.41 -2.95 -0.29
N GLU A 22 -10.50 -2.98 -1.06
CA GLU A 22 -10.77 -3.98 -2.08
C GLU A 22 -9.71 -3.96 -3.19
N ARG A 23 -9.11 -2.80 -3.46
CA ARG A 23 -8.02 -2.64 -4.44
C ARG A 23 -6.66 -2.96 -3.82
N ALA A 24 -6.45 -2.60 -2.56
CA ALA A 24 -5.21 -2.88 -1.84
C ALA A 24 -4.98 -4.37 -1.58
N LEU A 25 -6.04 -5.15 -1.36
CA LEU A 25 -5.96 -6.59 -1.07
C LEU A 25 -5.29 -7.43 -2.17
N PRO A 26 -5.74 -7.40 -3.45
CA PRO A 26 -5.11 -8.19 -4.50
C PRO A 26 -3.66 -7.75 -4.77
N PHE A 27 -3.37 -6.45 -4.67
CA PHE A 27 -2.00 -5.95 -4.78
C PHE A 27 -1.11 -6.49 -3.65
N LEU A 28 -1.57 -6.44 -2.40
CA LEU A 28 -0.79 -6.97 -1.27
C LEU A 28 -0.59 -8.48 -1.37
N ALA A 29 -1.59 -9.23 -1.85
CA ALA A 29 -1.44 -10.67 -2.09
C ALA A 29 -0.33 -10.95 -3.12
N MET A 30 -0.36 -10.27 -4.26
CA MET A 30 0.69 -10.34 -5.27
C MET A 30 2.05 -9.89 -4.71
N PHE A 31 2.08 -8.80 -3.96
CA PHE A 31 3.30 -8.27 -3.34
C PHE A 31 3.91 -9.30 -2.39
N HIS A 32 3.11 -9.93 -1.52
CA HIS A 32 3.60 -10.93 -0.58
C HIS A 32 4.11 -12.21 -1.28
N ASP A 33 3.50 -12.59 -2.40
CA ASP A 33 3.92 -13.75 -3.19
C ASP A 33 5.27 -13.51 -3.90
N GLN A 34 5.43 -12.34 -4.52
CA GLN A 34 6.62 -12.00 -5.31
C GLN A 34 7.78 -11.45 -4.47
N SER A 35 7.54 -11.05 -3.22
CA SER A 35 8.54 -10.36 -2.40
C SER A 35 9.40 -11.29 -1.53
N PRO A 36 10.70 -10.94 -1.37
CA PRO A 36 11.55 -11.62 -0.40
C PRO A 36 11.00 -11.43 1.03
N ARG A 37 11.26 -12.42 1.90
CA ARG A 37 10.74 -12.44 3.29
C ARG A 37 11.08 -11.18 4.08
N THR A 38 12.28 -10.63 3.88
CA THR A 38 12.74 -9.39 4.52
C THR A 38 11.85 -8.19 4.18
N LEU A 39 11.42 -8.07 2.92
CA LEU A 39 10.59 -6.95 2.48
C LEU A 39 9.16 -7.05 3.06
N ARG A 40 8.62 -8.27 3.13
CA ARG A 40 7.34 -8.55 3.78
C ARG A 40 7.37 -8.19 5.26
N LEU A 41 8.42 -8.62 5.96
CA LEU A 41 8.63 -8.29 7.37
C LEU A 41 8.76 -6.78 7.57
N ALA A 42 9.52 -6.09 6.71
CA ALA A 42 9.68 -4.64 6.79
C ALA A 42 8.34 -3.90 6.57
N LEU A 43 7.53 -4.33 5.60
CA LEU A 43 6.20 -3.75 5.37
C LEU A 43 5.27 -3.98 6.56
N HIS A 44 5.24 -5.21 7.07
CA HIS A 44 4.43 -5.57 8.22
C HIS A 44 4.85 -4.81 9.48
N ALA A 45 6.15 -4.77 9.77
CA ALA A 45 6.72 -4.01 10.88
C ALA A 45 6.43 -2.51 10.78
N SER A 46 6.47 -1.95 9.56
CA SER A 46 6.11 -0.55 9.32
C SER A 46 4.64 -0.29 9.62
N ALA A 47 3.74 -1.20 9.23
CA ALA A 47 2.32 -1.11 9.56
C ALA A 47 2.07 -1.17 11.07
N ILE A 48 2.75 -2.06 11.80
CA ILE A 48 2.70 -2.11 13.27
C ILE A 48 3.22 -0.81 13.88
N ALA A 49 4.40 -0.35 13.44
CA ALA A 49 5.01 0.86 13.94
C ALA A 49 4.08 2.06 13.78
N PHE A 50 3.42 2.21 12.63
CA PHE A 50 2.41 3.25 12.41
C PHE A 50 1.24 3.14 13.39
N VAL A 51 0.64 1.96 13.53
CA VAL A 51 -0.50 1.75 14.45
C VAL A 51 -0.13 2.07 15.90
N MET A 52 1.07 1.68 16.32
CA MET A 52 1.60 1.86 17.68
C MET A 52 2.24 3.24 17.92
N ALA A 53 2.39 4.08 16.90
CA ALA A 53 2.95 5.42 17.01
C ALA A 53 1.94 6.49 17.46
N THR A 54 0.66 6.11 17.57
CA THR A 54 -0.44 6.94 18.08
C THR A 54 -0.16 7.66 19.40
N PRO A 55 0.42 7.04 20.45
CA PRO A 55 0.79 7.74 21.68
C PRO A 55 1.87 8.80 21.47
N LEU A 56 2.83 8.57 20.55
CA LEU A 56 3.93 9.52 20.32
C LEU A 56 3.49 10.74 19.51
N THR A 57 2.53 10.58 18.62
CA THR A 57 2.09 11.60 17.67
C THR A 57 0.90 12.42 18.17
N VAL A 58 -0.16 11.74 18.63
CA VAL A 58 -1.45 12.37 18.99
C VAL A 58 -1.66 12.34 20.51
N GLY A 59 -0.82 11.63 21.27
CA GLY A 59 -0.98 11.48 22.72
C GLY A 59 -2.11 10.53 23.11
N ALA A 60 -2.69 9.80 22.16
CA ALA A 60 -3.77 8.84 22.40
C ALA A 60 -3.22 7.41 22.45
N LEU A 61 -3.63 6.63 23.45
CA LEU A 61 -3.33 5.19 23.51
C LEU A 61 -4.19 4.35 22.54
N ARG A 62 -5.07 4.97 21.75
CA ARG A 62 -5.94 4.28 20.80
C ARG A 62 -5.14 3.91 19.54
N PRO A 63 -5.26 2.67 19.02
CA PRO A 63 -4.64 2.26 17.76
C PRO A 63 -5.03 3.15 16.59
N ALA A 64 -4.11 3.41 15.65
CA ALA A 64 -4.32 4.33 14.51
C ALA A 64 -5.64 4.06 13.75
N LEU A 65 -5.98 2.79 13.60
CA LEU A 65 -7.15 2.32 12.84
C LEU A 65 -8.51 2.60 13.51
N LEU A 66 -8.52 3.05 14.77
CA LEU A 66 -9.73 3.40 15.52
C LEU A 66 -9.90 4.91 15.71
N LEU A 67 -9.00 5.72 15.14
CA LEU A 67 -9.11 7.18 15.21
C LEU A 67 -10.11 7.70 14.16
N ALA A 68 -10.72 8.84 14.50
CA ALA A 68 -11.50 9.62 13.54
C ALA A 68 -10.59 10.09 12.37
N PRO A 69 -11.14 10.23 11.16
CA PRO A 69 -10.35 10.48 9.95
C PRO A 69 -9.52 11.77 10.02
N GLU A 70 -10.02 12.81 10.71
CA GLU A 70 -9.29 14.07 10.90
C GLU A 70 -8.06 13.88 11.79
N VAL A 71 -8.19 13.07 12.83
CA VAL A 71 -7.09 12.78 13.76
C VAL A 71 -6.07 11.83 13.12
N LEU A 72 -6.54 10.93 12.27
CA LEU A 72 -5.72 10.03 11.47
C LEU A 72 -4.88 10.78 10.43
N ALA A 73 -5.44 11.80 9.80
CA ALA A 73 -4.69 12.69 8.91
C ALA A 73 -3.58 13.43 9.67
N ARG A 74 -3.89 14.00 10.84
CA ARG A 74 -2.89 14.64 11.71
C ARG A 74 -1.81 13.67 12.20
N HIS A 75 -2.20 12.44 12.55
CA HIS A 75 -1.27 11.38 12.93
C HIS A 75 -0.29 11.07 11.78
N THR A 76 -0.81 10.94 10.55
CA THR A 76 -0.02 10.66 9.36
C THR A 76 0.96 11.78 9.05
N GLU A 77 0.53 13.03 9.16
CA GLU A 77 1.37 14.21 8.99
C GLU A 77 2.45 14.31 10.08
N ALA A 78 2.08 14.08 11.35
CA ALA A 78 3.02 14.06 12.46
C ALA A 78 4.09 12.97 12.29
N CYS A 79 3.71 11.77 11.82
CA CYS A 79 4.66 10.70 11.51
C CYS A 79 5.68 11.10 10.44
N ALA A 80 5.27 11.89 9.43
CA ALA A 80 6.17 12.35 8.36
C ALA A 80 7.22 13.35 8.86
N GLY A 81 6.86 14.21 9.81
CA GLY A 81 7.74 15.21 10.41
C GLY A 81 8.44 14.77 11.70
N HIS A 82 8.22 13.55 12.19
CA HIS A 82 8.65 13.17 13.53
C HIS A 82 10.17 13.08 13.68
N ARG A 83 10.69 13.44 14.86
CA ARG A 83 12.13 13.38 15.19
C ARG A 83 12.68 11.95 15.15
N VAL A 84 11.85 10.96 15.48
CA VAL A 84 12.20 9.54 15.44
C VAL A 84 12.30 9.10 13.98
N TYR A 85 13.53 8.83 13.54
CA TYR A 85 13.82 8.41 12.16
C TYR A 85 13.03 7.17 11.74
N LEU A 86 12.90 6.18 12.64
CA LEU A 86 12.18 4.94 12.33
C LEU A 86 10.71 5.17 11.97
N LEU A 87 10.05 6.18 12.54
CA LEU A 87 8.65 6.50 12.20
C LEU A 87 8.55 7.10 10.79
N ARG A 88 9.47 8.01 10.45
CA ARG A 88 9.53 8.55 9.09
C ARG A 88 9.82 7.46 8.07
N GLN A 89 10.74 6.56 8.40
CA GLN A 89 11.11 5.45 7.51
C GLN A 89 9.97 4.43 7.36
N ALA A 90 9.27 4.11 8.44
CA ALA A 90 8.07 3.26 8.38
C ALA A 90 6.97 3.90 7.52
N LEU A 91 6.72 5.21 7.70
CA LEU A 91 5.73 5.91 6.89
C LEU A 91 6.14 5.99 5.42
N LEU A 92 7.43 6.22 5.13
CA LEU A 92 7.96 6.20 3.77
C LEU A 92 7.72 4.83 3.13
N MET A 93 8.07 3.75 3.82
CA MET A 93 7.86 2.37 3.35
C MET A 93 6.39 2.11 3.00
N LEU A 94 5.46 2.52 3.88
CA LEU A 94 4.02 2.38 3.67
C LEU A 94 3.53 3.23 2.50
N LYS A 95 4.00 4.48 2.37
CA LYS A 95 3.67 5.35 1.23
C LYS A 95 4.20 4.81 -0.08
N THR A 96 5.39 4.21 -0.10
CA THR A 96 5.94 3.58 -1.29
C THR A 96 5.07 2.40 -1.72
N ALA A 97 4.76 1.49 -0.80
CA ALA A 97 3.91 0.33 -1.11
C ALA A 97 2.49 0.73 -1.54
N GLY A 98 1.85 1.66 -0.80
CA GLY A 98 0.53 2.19 -1.14
C GLY A 98 0.54 2.97 -2.45
N GLY A 99 1.59 3.74 -2.72
CA GLY A 99 1.78 4.49 -3.95
C GLY A 99 1.88 3.61 -5.20
N PHE A 100 2.48 2.42 -5.09
CA PHE A 100 2.47 1.45 -6.18
C PHE A 100 1.06 0.95 -6.49
N CYS A 101 0.28 0.63 -5.46
CA CYS A 101 -1.10 0.18 -5.64
C CYS A 101 -2.00 1.31 -6.17
N TRP A 102 -1.88 2.50 -5.60
CA TRP A 102 -2.70 3.68 -5.92
C TRP A 102 -2.36 4.23 -7.30
N GLY A 103 -1.08 4.35 -7.64
CA GLY A 103 -0.62 4.85 -8.94
C GLY A 103 -0.84 3.88 -10.11
N ALA A 104 -1.06 2.59 -9.81
CA ALA A 104 -1.46 1.58 -10.79
C ALA A 104 -2.93 1.68 -11.21
N ASP A 105 -3.77 2.33 -10.41
CA ASP A 105 -5.20 2.43 -10.65
C ASP A 105 -5.51 3.37 -11.84
N GLN A 106 -6.26 2.86 -12.80
CA GLN A 106 -6.67 3.65 -13.95
C GLN A 106 -7.54 4.84 -13.57
N ALA A 107 -8.40 4.74 -12.55
CA ALA A 107 -9.24 5.86 -12.11
C ALA A 107 -8.39 7.03 -11.56
N VAL A 108 -7.35 6.72 -10.78
CA VAL A 108 -6.38 7.71 -10.27
C VAL A 108 -5.58 8.33 -11.41
N ARG A 109 -5.15 7.52 -12.38
CA ARG A 109 -4.37 8.04 -13.53
C ARG A 109 -5.21 8.90 -14.45
N SER A 110 -6.46 8.52 -14.70
CA SER A 110 -7.42 9.29 -15.49
C SER A 110 -7.72 10.65 -14.86
N SER A 111 -7.84 10.76 -13.53
CA SER A 111 -8.03 12.05 -12.86
C SER A 111 -6.81 12.97 -13.01
N MET A 112 -5.61 12.40 -13.23
CA MET A 112 -4.37 13.13 -13.48
C MET A 112 -4.04 13.30 -14.98
N SER A 113 -4.95 12.93 -15.89
CA SER A 113 -4.71 12.95 -17.35
C SER A 113 -3.49 12.11 -17.79
N VAL A 114 -3.16 11.06 -17.05
CA VAL A 114 -2.06 10.14 -17.37
C VAL A 114 -2.61 8.86 -17.99
N ALA A 115 -1.99 8.38 -19.08
CA ALA A 115 -2.39 7.13 -19.71
C ALA A 115 -2.24 5.93 -18.76
N GLY A 116 -3.21 5.01 -18.79
CA GLY A 116 -3.17 3.77 -18.02
C GLY A 116 -1.97 2.88 -18.39
N TYR A 117 -1.60 1.97 -17.49
CA TYR A 117 -0.56 0.99 -17.80
C TYR A 117 -1.01 0.08 -18.95
N LYS A 118 -0.07 -0.25 -19.84
CA LYS A 118 -0.31 -1.29 -20.85
C LYS A 118 -0.46 -2.65 -20.14
N PRO A 119 -1.28 -3.57 -20.68
CA PRO A 119 -1.36 -4.93 -20.17
C PRO A 119 0.03 -5.57 -20.11
N ASP A 120 0.30 -6.28 -19.03
CA ASP A 120 1.57 -6.99 -18.86
C ASP A 120 1.69 -8.10 -19.92
N PRO A 121 2.70 -8.04 -20.82
CA PRO A 121 2.88 -9.07 -21.85
C PRO A 121 3.18 -10.45 -21.27
N LEU A 122 3.73 -10.54 -20.05
CA LEU A 122 4.07 -11.81 -19.41
C LEU A 122 2.86 -12.51 -18.77
N LYS A 123 1.78 -11.77 -18.46
CA LYS A 123 0.51 -12.38 -18.00
C LYS A 123 -0.26 -13.08 -19.11
N ALA A 124 0.01 -12.76 -20.37
CA ALA A 124 -0.56 -13.45 -21.53
C ALA A 124 0.19 -14.74 -21.89
N GLY A 125 1.36 -15.00 -21.29
CA GLY A 125 2.30 -16.05 -21.70
C GLY A 125 2.25 -17.36 -20.91
N CYS A 126 1.42 -17.49 -19.87
CA CYS A 126 1.22 -18.78 -19.21
C CYS A 126 0.15 -19.59 -19.97
N ALA A 127 0.45 -19.91 -21.23
CA ALA A 127 -0.13 -21.10 -21.83
C ALA A 127 0.47 -22.32 -21.09
N PRO A 128 -0.32 -23.34 -20.73
CA PRO A 128 0.24 -24.56 -20.17
C PRO A 128 1.26 -25.09 -21.17
N ALA A 129 2.48 -25.40 -20.69
CA ALA A 129 3.50 -26.03 -21.50
C ALA A 129 2.90 -27.29 -22.13
N THR A 130 2.63 -27.22 -23.44
CA THR A 130 2.23 -28.37 -24.25
C THR A 130 3.37 -29.37 -24.17
N SER A 131 3.16 -30.39 -23.33
CA SER A 131 3.96 -31.60 -23.31
C SER A 131 3.56 -32.40 -24.55
N GLU A 132 4.19 -32.10 -25.69
CA GLU A 132 4.20 -33.01 -26.84
C GLU A 132 5.63 -33.52 -27.00
N GLU A 133 5.97 -34.47 -26.12
CA GLU A 133 6.87 -35.55 -26.45
C GLU A 133 5.99 -36.72 -26.91
N SER A 134 5.93 -36.99 -28.22
CA SER A 134 5.74 -38.34 -28.76
C SER A 134 6.01 -38.32 -30.27
N GLY A 135 6.97 -39.14 -30.70
CA GLY A 135 7.40 -39.33 -32.09
C GLY A 135 6.30 -39.89 -33.01
N PRO A 136 6.64 -40.15 -34.28
CA PRO A 136 7.55 -41.25 -34.60
C PRO A 136 8.81 -40.89 -35.40
#